data_AF-A0A0K1Q3F4-F1
#
_entry.id   AF-A0A0K1Q3F4-F1
#
_cell.length_a   1.000
_cell.length_b   1.000
_cell.length_c   1.000
_cell.angle_alpha   90.00
_cell.angle_beta   90.00
_cell.angle_gamma   90.00
#
_symmetry.space_group_name_H-M   'P 1'
#
loop_
_entity.id
_entity.type
_entity.pdbx_description
1 polymer ?
#
loop_
_entity_poly.entity_id
_entity_poly.type
_entity_poly.pdbx_seq_one_letter_code
_entity_poly.pdbx_strand_id
1 'polypeptide(L)'
;MTDDPRVERLLRANLKARWILLALALLLPTALHLLFARQARRLDALGDHGVVGEAVLVRATDSTAFYEYDVNGVHYDWSVARNDAPYAVGTRFPIVYVPDDPALSRPGSDRSRGAVEAASNRGFTWKLEAGFFAFFAMFFALGELRIRELRERGAAGLDDPDLYKRRIAQSLAALSPFIVLIFGFHFADARQKGQSAWPVLLGTVFAVGVIIASMFYVARNGPAQAAARSARIIRIAAPLAIAAAVLRLIVYVLE
;
A
#
# COMPACT_ATOMS: atom_id res chain seq x y z
N MET A 1 -6.10 -40.96 -7.57
CA MET A 1 -4.85 -40.17 -7.43
C MET A 1 -4.15 -40.26 -8.76
N THR A 2 -3.67 -39.15 -9.33
CA THR A 2 -3.02 -39.16 -10.66
C THR A 2 -1.62 -39.76 -10.56
N ASP A 3 -1.35 -40.86 -11.25
CA ASP A 3 -0.07 -41.60 -11.19
C ASP A 3 1.10 -40.89 -11.91
N ASP A 4 0.90 -39.68 -12.47
CA ASP A 4 1.98 -38.91 -13.11
C ASP A 4 2.70 -38.00 -12.07
N PRO A 5 4.01 -38.23 -11.81
CA PRO A 5 4.79 -37.43 -10.86
C PRO A 5 4.92 -35.95 -11.25
N ARG A 6 4.72 -35.60 -12.54
CA ARG A 6 4.70 -34.21 -13.01
C ARG A 6 3.45 -33.47 -12.51
N VAL A 7 2.29 -34.13 -12.57
CA VAL A 7 1.01 -33.57 -12.09
C VAL A 7 1.07 -33.36 -10.59
N GLU A 8 1.59 -34.32 -9.85
CA GLU A 8 1.71 -34.22 -8.39
C GLU A 8 2.62 -33.06 -7.96
N ARG A 9 3.77 -32.90 -8.63
CA ARG A 9 4.69 -31.77 -8.38
C ARG A 9 4.03 -30.43 -8.65
N LEU A 10 3.29 -30.31 -9.76
CA LEU A 10 2.58 -29.09 -10.13
C LEU A 10 1.44 -28.79 -9.16
N LEU A 11 0.70 -29.79 -8.70
CA LEU A 11 -0.35 -29.62 -7.69
C LEU A 11 0.25 -29.08 -6.37
N ARG A 12 1.34 -29.67 -5.87
CA ARG A 12 2.02 -29.18 -4.66
C ARG A 12 2.52 -27.73 -4.84
N ALA A 13 3.13 -27.41 -5.98
CA ALA A 13 3.61 -26.06 -6.26
C ALA A 13 2.47 -25.02 -6.33
N ASN A 14 1.36 -25.34 -7.01
CA ASN A 14 0.20 -24.46 -7.11
C ASN A 14 -0.51 -24.29 -5.77
N LEU A 15 -0.62 -25.35 -4.96
CA LEU A 15 -1.19 -25.26 -3.60
C LEU A 15 -0.35 -24.35 -2.70
N LYS A 16 0.98 -24.44 -2.75
CA LYS A 16 1.87 -23.53 -2.02
C LYS A 16 1.69 -22.08 -2.50
N ALA A 17 1.72 -21.87 -3.82
CA ALA A 17 1.54 -20.54 -4.39
C ALA A 17 0.18 -19.93 -4.01
N ARG A 18 -0.88 -20.75 -3.96
CA ARG A 18 -2.21 -20.33 -3.54
C ARG A 18 -2.23 -19.76 -2.12
N TRP A 19 -1.61 -20.45 -1.16
CA TRP A 19 -1.53 -19.96 0.21
C TRP A 19 -0.73 -18.67 0.31
N ILE A 20 0.34 -18.54 -0.46
CA ILE A 20 1.11 -17.29 -0.54
C ILE A 20 0.24 -16.16 -1.10
N LEU A 21 -0.50 -16.39 -2.18
CA LEU A 21 -1.40 -15.39 -2.76
C LEU A 21 -2.52 -14.98 -1.81
N LEU A 22 -3.11 -15.94 -1.08
CA LEU A 22 -4.11 -15.63 -0.06
C LEU A 22 -3.52 -14.82 1.08
N ALA A 23 -2.34 -15.21 1.56
CA ALA A 23 -1.64 -14.46 2.60
C ALA A 23 -1.33 -13.03 2.13
N LEU A 24 -0.85 -12.85 0.89
CA LEU A 24 -0.60 -11.52 0.32
C LEU A 24 -1.89 -10.71 0.12
N ALA A 25 -2.99 -11.34 -0.30
CA ALA A 25 -4.28 -10.68 -0.47
C ALA A 25 -4.82 -10.10 0.85
N LEU A 26 -4.49 -10.72 1.98
CA LEU A 26 -4.98 -10.29 3.30
C LEU A 26 -3.94 -9.43 4.03
N LEU A 27 -2.72 -9.94 4.20
CA LEU A 27 -1.70 -9.32 5.04
C LEU A 27 -1.15 -8.03 4.43
N LEU A 28 -0.98 -7.95 3.11
CA LEU A 28 -0.42 -6.74 2.50
C LEU A 28 -1.38 -5.55 2.60
N PRO A 29 -2.67 -5.64 2.21
CA PRO A 29 -3.62 -4.55 2.44
C PRO A 29 -3.74 -4.17 3.91
N THR A 30 -3.80 -5.15 4.83
CA THR A 30 -3.87 -4.84 6.28
C THR A 30 -2.62 -4.13 6.78
N ALA A 31 -1.42 -4.56 6.38
CA ALA A 31 -0.19 -3.90 6.77
C ALA A 31 -0.12 -2.46 6.22
N LEU A 32 -0.51 -2.26 4.95
CA LEU A 32 -0.59 -0.93 4.35
C LEU A 32 -1.62 -0.06 5.07
N HIS A 33 -2.79 -0.61 5.42
CA HIS A 33 -3.81 0.08 6.20
C HIS A 33 -3.26 0.63 7.50
N LEU A 34 -2.58 -0.22 8.29
CA LEU A 34 -2.00 0.18 9.55
C LEU A 34 -0.93 1.28 9.37
N LEU A 35 -0.09 1.17 8.34
CA LEU A 35 0.92 2.19 8.02
C LEU A 35 0.29 3.52 7.62
N PHE A 36 -0.67 3.52 6.70
CA PHE A 36 -1.34 4.74 6.26
C PHE A 36 -2.25 5.34 7.32
N ALA A 37 -2.93 4.53 8.14
CA ALA A 37 -3.71 5.01 9.27
C ALA A 37 -2.81 5.68 10.31
N ARG A 38 -1.63 5.09 10.60
CA ARG A 38 -0.62 5.72 11.45
C ARG A 38 -0.12 7.03 10.84
N GLN A 39 0.16 7.07 9.55
CA GLN A 39 0.60 8.29 8.87
C GLN A 39 -0.49 9.38 8.85
N ALA A 40 -1.76 9.01 8.62
CA ALA A 40 -2.87 9.95 8.66
C ALA A 40 -3.00 10.56 10.06
N ARG A 41 -2.93 9.75 11.13
CA ARG A 41 -2.92 10.26 12.51
C ARG A 41 -1.73 11.18 12.78
N ARG A 42 -0.54 10.87 12.25
CA ARG A 42 0.64 11.75 12.34
C ARG A 42 0.41 13.09 11.65
N LEU A 43 -0.21 13.09 10.48
CA LEU A 43 -0.52 14.30 9.72
C LEU A 43 -1.66 15.12 10.35
N ASP A 44 -2.66 14.47 10.96
CA ASP A 44 -3.70 15.13 11.75
C ASP A 44 -3.07 15.82 12.97
N ALA A 45 -2.28 15.07 13.74
CA ALA A 45 -1.53 15.59 14.89
C ALA A 45 -0.62 16.76 14.49
N LEU A 46 -0.12 16.78 13.25
CA LEU A 46 0.66 17.89 12.71
C LEU A 46 -0.16 19.14 12.41
N GLY A 47 -1.40 18.97 11.95
CA GLY A 47 -2.34 20.07 11.77
C GLY A 47 -2.66 20.75 13.10
N ASP A 48 -2.76 19.95 14.17
CA ASP A 48 -3.04 20.44 15.51
C ASP A 48 -1.77 20.96 16.22
N HIS A 49 -0.58 20.45 15.87
CA HIS A 49 0.68 20.87 16.49
C HIS A 49 0.92 22.38 16.32
N GLY A 50 1.11 23.08 17.43
CA GLY A 50 1.41 24.50 17.40
C GLY A 50 0.19 25.41 17.41
N VAL A 51 -1.03 24.86 17.52
CA VAL A 51 -2.25 25.64 17.77
C VAL A 51 -2.04 26.42 19.06
N VAL A 52 -2.18 27.75 18.96
CA VAL A 52 -2.10 28.65 20.11
C VAL A 52 -3.46 28.61 20.80
N GLY A 53 -3.45 28.25 22.07
CA GLY A 53 -4.65 28.18 22.90
C GLY A 53 -4.48 28.98 24.20
N GLU A 54 -5.57 29.08 24.95
CA GLU A 54 -5.52 29.54 26.34
C GLU A 54 -5.72 28.34 27.26
N ALA A 55 -4.82 28.19 28.23
CA ALA A 55 -5.00 27.26 29.33
C ALA A 55 -5.44 28.01 30.58
N VAL A 56 -6.15 27.33 31.48
CA VAL A 56 -6.49 27.79 32.82
C VAL A 56 -5.67 27.00 33.82
N LEU A 57 -4.95 27.68 34.71
CA LEU A 57 -4.27 27.00 35.81
C LEU A 57 -5.31 26.55 36.85
N VAL A 58 -5.49 25.25 37.05
CA VAL A 58 -6.51 24.70 37.96
C VAL A 58 -5.96 24.33 39.33
N ARG A 59 -4.67 23.98 39.40
CA ARG A 59 -4.01 23.63 40.66
C ARG A 59 -2.52 23.92 40.58
N ALA A 60 -1.91 24.36 41.68
CA ALA A 60 -0.47 24.51 41.78
C ALA A 60 0.05 24.01 43.13
N THR A 61 1.22 23.41 43.12
CA THR A 61 2.05 23.12 44.29
C THR A 61 3.35 23.92 44.20
N ASP A 62 4.23 23.79 45.19
CA ASP A 62 5.54 24.44 45.19
C ASP A 62 6.41 24.00 43.99
N SER A 63 6.21 22.79 43.47
CA SER A 63 7.03 22.20 42.39
C SER A 63 6.31 22.08 41.06
N THR A 64 4.98 22.02 41.04
CA THR A 64 4.22 21.59 39.86
C THR A 64 2.98 22.44 39.66
N ALA A 65 2.73 22.82 38.41
CA ALA A 65 1.56 23.56 37.97
C ALA A 65 0.70 22.63 37.10
N PHE A 66 -0.57 22.46 37.46
CA PHE A 66 -1.57 21.71 36.70
C PHE A 66 -2.51 22.69 36.02
N TYR A 67 -2.71 22.50 34.72
CA TYR A 67 -3.57 23.34 33.92
C TYR A 67 -4.45 22.50 33.00
N GLU A 68 -5.57 23.09 32.63
CA GLU A 68 -6.54 22.51 31.72
C GLU A 68 -6.73 23.44 30.52
N TYR A 69 -7.01 22.88 29.35
CA TYR A 69 -7.22 23.64 28.12
C TYR A 69 -8.08 22.86 27.13
N ASP A 70 -8.76 23.58 26.25
CA ASP A 70 -9.59 22.98 25.19
C ASP A 70 -8.97 23.25 23.82
N VAL A 71 -8.85 22.21 22.99
CA VAL A 71 -8.44 22.31 21.58
C VAL A 71 -9.53 21.67 20.73
N ASN A 72 -10.13 22.46 19.83
CA ASN A 72 -11.19 22.00 18.92
C ASN A 72 -12.35 21.25 19.62
N GLY A 73 -12.71 21.67 20.84
CA GLY A 73 -13.80 21.08 21.63
C GLY A 73 -13.42 19.80 22.40
N VAL A 74 -12.14 19.42 22.41
CA VAL A 74 -11.60 18.35 23.25
C VAL A 74 -10.86 18.96 24.43
N HIS A 75 -11.17 18.48 25.63
CA HIS A 75 -10.58 18.93 26.89
C HIS A 75 -9.32 18.13 27.22
N TYR A 76 -8.27 18.83 27.65
CA TYR A 76 -6.99 18.26 28.02
C TYR A 76 -6.55 18.80 29.38
N ASP A 77 -5.91 17.93 30.17
CA ASP A 77 -5.21 18.28 31.40
C ASP A 77 -3.71 18.02 31.25
N TRP A 78 -2.88 18.87 31.84
CA TRP A 78 -1.43 18.68 31.80
C TRP A 78 -0.75 19.22 33.05
N SER A 79 0.51 18.85 33.24
CA SER A 79 1.34 19.36 34.33
C SER A 79 2.73 19.74 33.86
N VAL A 80 3.22 20.88 34.34
CA VAL A 80 4.57 21.39 34.09
C VAL A 80 5.25 21.77 35.40
N ALA A 81 6.56 22.03 35.36
CA ALA A 81 7.26 22.57 36.51
C ALA A 81 6.67 23.95 36.88
N ARG A 82 6.64 24.26 38.17
CA ARG A 82 6.05 25.52 38.67
C ARG A 82 6.68 26.77 38.03
N ASN A 83 7.96 26.71 37.71
CA ASN A 83 8.70 27.80 37.07
C ASN A 83 8.31 28.03 35.60
N ASP A 84 7.79 27.02 34.92
CA ASP A 84 7.37 27.12 33.51
C ASP A 84 5.95 27.71 33.38
N ALA A 85 5.15 27.62 34.43
CA ALA A 85 3.82 28.24 34.54
C ALA A 85 3.66 28.97 35.88
N PRO A 86 4.33 30.12 36.08
CA PRO A 86 4.32 30.90 37.32
C PRO A 86 3.06 31.77 37.46
N TYR A 87 1.91 31.27 37.01
CA TYR A 87 0.63 31.96 37.05
C TYR A 87 -0.13 31.66 38.35
N ALA A 88 -1.11 32.49 38.70
CA ALA A 88 -2.02 32.20 39.81
C ALA A 88 -3.10 31.18 39.37
N VAL A 89 -3.65 30.44 40.33
CA VAL A 89 -4.76 29.51 40.07
C VAL A 89 -5.98 30.32 39.62
N GLY A 90 -6.67 29.84 38.58
CA GLY A 90 -7.76 30.53 37.88
C GLY A 90 -7.30 31.49 36.78
N THR A 91 -6.00 31.78 36.67
CA THR A 91 -5.48 32.66 35.62
C THR A 91 -5.39 31.92 34.28
N ARG A 92 -5.77 32.62 33.21
CA ARG A 92 -5.57 32.18 31.83
C ARG A 92 -4.18 32.56 31.33
N PHE A 93 -3.54 31.66 30.59
CA PHE A 93 -2.24 31.92 29.99
C PHE A 93 -2.11 31.24 28.62
N PRO A 94 -1.31 31.79 27.70
CA PRO A 94 -1.15 31.22 26.37
C PRO A 94 -0.36 29.91 26.45
N ILE A 95 -0.82 28.91 25.71
CA ILE A 95 -0.12 27.66 25.50
C ILE A 95 0.01 27.35 24.02
N VAL A 96 0.92 26.44 23.72
CA VAL A 96 1.09 25.86 22.40
C VAL A 96 0.78 24.38 22.52
N TYR A 97 -0.27 23.91 21.84
CA TYR A 97 -0.62 22.50 21.86
C TYR A 97 0.45 21.65 21.19
N VAL A 98 0.84 20.57 21.87
CA VAL A 98 1.75 19.53 21.38
C VAL A 98 1.03 18.19 21.54
N PRO A 99 0.88 17.38 20.49
CA PRO A 99 0.22 16.08 20.58
C PRO A 99 0.91 15.13 21.57
N ASP A 100 0.11 14.34 22.28
CA ASP A 100 0.56 13.44 23.36
C ASP A 100 1.60 12.38 22.94
N ASP A 101 1.60 11.96 21.67
CA ASP A 101 2.62 11.06 21.14
C ASP A 101 3.73 11.86 20.43
N PRO A 102 4.93 11.97 21.02
CA PRO A 102 6.04 12.71 20.43
C PRO A 102 6.52 12.12 19.09
N ALA A 103 6.21 10.84 18.79
CA ALA A 103 6.48 10.26 17.48
C ALA A 103 5.53 10.80 16.38
N LEU A 104 4.45 11.48 16.76
CA LEU A 104 3.49 12.11 15.85
C LEU A 104 3.76 13.61 15.63
N SER A 105 4.61 14.24 16.44
CA SER A 105 5.03 15.64 16.27
C SER A 105 6.10 15.79 15.17
N ARG A 106 6.00 16.85 14.34
CA ARG A 106 7.14 17.37 13.55
C ARG A 106 7.29 18.88 13.79
N PRO A 107 8.25 19.32 14.61
CA PRO A 107 8.54 20.73 14.80
C PRO A 107 8.96 21.39 13.47
N GLY A 108 8.34 22.51 13.09
CA GLY A 108 8.75 23.36 11.96
C GLY A 108 8.13 23.04 10.58
N SER A 109 7.24 22.06 10.46
CA SER A 109 6.53 21.77 9.19
C SER A 109 5.33 22.68 8.93
N ASP A 110 4.96 22.85 7.66
CA ASP A 110 3.79 23.63 7.22
C ASP A 110 2.47 22.97 7.66
N ARG A 111 1.86 23.52 8.71
CA ARG A 111 0.65 23.01 9.37
C ARG A 111 -0.57 23.00 8.46
N SER A 112 -0.67 23.99 7.57
CA SER A 112 -1.82 24.17 6.68
C SER A 112 -1.97 23.02 5.67
N ARG A 113 -0.88 22.27 5.43
CA ARG A 113 -0.84 21.12 4.53
C ARG A 113 -1.14 19.78 5.20
N GLY A 114 -0.92 19.65 6.52
CA GLY A 114 -1.07 18.38 7.24
C GLY A 114 -2.46 17.76 7.11
N ALA A 115 -3.52 18.53 7.39
CA ALA A 115 -4.90 18.04 7.30
C ALA A 115 -5.33 17.70 5.87
N VAL A 116 -4.88 18.47 4.87
CA VAL A 116 -5.17 18.22 3.45
C VAL A 116 -4.46 16.94 2.98
N GLU A 117 -3.22 16.74 3.38
CA GLU A 117 -2.46 15.52 3.09
C GLU A 117 -3.04 14.31 3.81
N ALA A 118 -3.51 14.44 5.06
CA ALA A 118 -4.18 13.37 5.78
C ALA A 118 -5.49 12.94 5.10
N ALA A 119 -6.30 13.89 4.66
CA ALA A 119 -7.54 13.63 3.92
C ALA A 119 -7.24 12.96 2.56
N SER A 120 -6.23 13.45 1.85
CA SER A 120 -5.76 12.86 0.58
C SER A 120 -5.27 11.42 0.79
N ASN A 121 -4.46 11.17 1.82
CA ASN A 121 -4.00 9.84 2.20
C ASN A 121 -5.18 8.91 2.44
N ARG A 122 -6.13 9.28 3.32
CA ARG A 122 -7.31 8.46 3.59
C ARG A 122 -8.13 8.16 2.32
N GLY A 123 -8.28 9.15 1.44
CA GLY A 123 -8.99 9.00 0.16
C GLY A 123 -8.28 8.12 -0.88
N PHE A 124 -6.96 7.94 -0.77
CA PHE A 124 -6.14 7.11 -1.64
C PHE A 124 -5.91 5.70 -1.06
N THR A 125 -5.72 5.59 0.25
CA THR A 125 -5.37 4.35 0.97
C THR A 125 -6.32 3.20 0.66
N TRP A 126 -7.63 3.42 0.77
CA TRP A 126 -8.61 2.35 0.49
C TRP A 126 -8.56 1.86 -0.97
N LYS A 127 -8.22 2.74 -1.94
CA LYS A 127 -8.09 2.37 -3.35
C LYS A 127 -6.89 1.46 -3.56
N LEU A 128 -5.78 1.78 -2.89
CA LEU A 128 -4.56 0.97 -2.92
C LEU A 128 -4.80 -0.40 -2.28
N GLU A 129 -5.43 -0.43 -1.10
CA GLU A 129 -5.78 -1.66 -0.39
C GLU A 129 -6.70 -2.56 -1.21
N ALA A 130 -7.80 -2.01 -1.71
CA ALA A 130 -8.75 -2.73 -2.56
C ALA A 130 -8.08 -3.23 -3.84
N GLY A 131 -7.19 -2.42 -4.43
CA GLY A 131 -6.39 -2.79 -5.59
C GLY A 131 -5.49 -4.00 -5.34
N PHE A 132 -4.71 -3.99 -4.25
CA PHE A 132 -3.86 -5.13 -3.89
C PHE A 132 -4.68 -6.37 -3.55
N PHE A 133 -5.75 -6.22 -2.75
CA PHE A 133 -6.66 -7.33 -2.43
C PHE A 133 -7.21 -7.96 -3.72
N ALA A 134 -7.81 -7.15 -4.61
CA ALA A 134 -8.39 -7.64 -5.86
C ALA A 134 -7.34 -8.30 -6.76
N PHE A 135 -6.13 -7.73 -6.84
CA PHE A 135 -5.04 -8.28 -7.63
C PHE A 135 -4.65 -9.68 -7.17
N PHE A 136 -4.36 -9.86 -5.88
CA PHE A 136 -3.97 -11.16 -5.35
C PHE A 136 -5.13 -12.16 -5.31
N ALA A 137 -6.35 -11.72 -4.99
CA ALA A 137 -7.55 -12.56 -5.01
C ALA A 137 -7.85 -13.09 -6.42
N MET A 138 -7.64 -12.27 -7.46
CA MET A 138 -7.75 -12.70 -8.85
C MET A 138 -6.73 -13.80 -9.18
N PHE A 139 -5.46 -13.63 -8.83
CA PHE A 139 -4.44 -14.66 -9.07
C PHE A 139 -4.69 -15.93 -8.25
N PHE A 140 -5.24 -15.79 -7.04
CA PHE A 140 -5.72 -16.92 -6.23
C PHE A 140 -6.82 -17.68 -6.98
N ALA A 141 -7.84 -16.98 -7.49
CA ALA A 141 -8.95 -17.60 -8.22
C ALA A 141 -8.48 -18.28 -9.51
N LEU A 142 -7.57 -17.65 -10.27
CA LEU A 142 -6.94 -18.27 -11.44
C LEU A 142 -6.13 -19.53 -11.06
N GLY A 143 -5.44 -19.50 -9.93
CA GLY A 143 -4.74 -20.66 -9.37
C GLY A 143 -5.68 -21.81 -9.01
N GLU A 144 -6.83 -21.51 -8.41
CA GLU A 144 -7.86 -22.51 -8.09
C GLU A 144 -8.45 -23.16 -9.35
N LEU A 145 -8.77 -22.36 -10.36
CA LEU A 145 -9.25 -22.88 -11.64
C LEU A 145 -8.21 -23.82 -12.27
N ARG A 146 -6.92 -23.47 -12.20
CA ARG A 146 -5.83 -24.33 -12.69
C ARG A 146 -5.70 -25.62 -11.90
N ILE A 147 -5.85 -25.60 -10.57
CA ILE A 147 -5.81 -26.81 -9.74
C ILE A 147 -6.97 -27.73 -10.09
N ARG A 148 -8.19 -27.19 -10.26
CA ARG A 148 -9.37 -27.98 -10.68
C ARG A 148 -9.13 -28.62 -12.05
N GLU A 149 -8.68 -27.84 -13.03
CA GLU A 149 -8.39 -28.34 -14.37
C GLU A 149 -7.28 -29.41 -14.39
N LEU A 150 -6.24 -29.26 -13.56
CA LEU A 150 -5.18 -30.28 -13.41
C LEU A 150 -5.70 -31.57 -12.77
N ARG A 151 -6.66 -31.49 -11.84
CA ARG A 151 -7.29 -32.67 -11.22
C ARG A 151 -8.20 -33.40 -12.19
N GLU A 152 -8.93 -32.66 -13.03
CA GLU A 152 -9.86 -33.21 -14.02
C GLU A 152 -9.14 -33.81 -15.24
N ARG A 153 -8.14 -33.11 -15.78
CA ARG A 153 -7.47 -33.47 -17.05
C ARG A 153 -6.14 -34.20 -16.88
N GLY A 154 -5.59 -34.24 -15.67
CA GLY A 154 -4.33 -34.91 -15.37
C GLY A 154 -3.18 -34.48 -16.29
N ALA A 155 -2.34 -35.45 -16.69
CA ALA A 155 -1.18 -35.21 -17.55
C ALA A 155 -1.55 -34.75 -18.96
N ALA A 156 -2.69 -35.21 -19.50
CA ALA A 156 -3.15 -34.84 -20.84
C ALA A 156 -3.37 -33.33 -20.97
N GLY A 157 -3.82 -32.65 -19.90
CA GLY A 157 -3.97 -31.19 -19.88
C GLY A 157 -2.65 -30.40 -19.72
N LEU A 158 -1.50 -31.07 -19.55
CA LEU A 158 -0.19 -30.42 -19.52
C LEU A 158 0.42 -30.31 -20.92
N ASP A 159 0.20 -31.33 -21.74
CA ASP A 159 0.80 -31.46 -23.06
C ASP A 159 -0.07 -30.79 -24.16
N ASP A 160 -1.27 -30.30 -23.80
CA ASP A 160 -2.19 -29.58 -24.69
C ASP A 160 -1.73 -28.11 -24.94
N PRO A 161 -1.27 -27.78 -26.16
CA PRO A 161 -0.75 -26.46 -26.50
C PRO A 161 -1.84 -25.37 -26.57
N ASP A 162 -3.07 -25.72 -26.91
CA ASP A 162 -4.16 -24.74 -27.05
C ASP A 162 -4.72 -24.36 -25.69
N LEU A 163 -4.77 -25.32 -24.78
CA LEU A 163 -5.12 -25.09 -23.39
C LEU A 163 -4.08 -24.21 -22.68
N TYR A 164 -2.80 -24.39 -23.00
CA TYR A 164 -1.74 -23.48 -22.53
C TYR A 164 -1.91 -22.04 -23.05
N LYS A 165 -2.17 -21.86 -24.35
CA LYS A 165 -2.45 -20.52 -24.92
C LYS A 165 -3.66 -19.87 -24.26
N ARG A 166 -4.74 -20.63 -24.04
CA ARG A 166 -5.95 -20.16 -23.37
C ARG A 166 -5.65 -19.70 -21.94
N ARG A 167 -4.88 -20.45 -21.16
CA ARG A 167 -4.48 -20.08 -19.79
C ARG A 167 -3.71 -18.76 -19.75
N ILE A 168 -2.84 -18.51 -20.72
CA ILE A 168 -2.09 -17.25 -20.81
C ILE A 168 -2.99 -16.10 -21.24
N ALA A 169 -3.82 -16.31 -22.25
CA ALA A 169 -4.80 -15.31 -22.68
C ALA A 169 -5.73 -14.92 -21.51
N GLN A 170 -6.21 -15.88 -20.72
CA GLN A 170 -7.01 -15.63 -19.53
C GLN A 170 -6.25 -14.83 -18.47
N SER A 171 -5.01 -15.21 -18.14
CA SER A 171 -4.20 -14.46 -17.15
C SER A 171 -3.92 -13.02 -17.60
N LEU A 172 -3.69 -12.80 -18.89
CA LEU A 172 -3.45 -11.47 -19.43
C LEU A 172 -4.73 -10.64 -19.53
N ALA A 173 -5.84 -11.24 -19.97
CA ALA A 173 -7.16 -10.60 -19.97
C ALA A 173 -7.59 -10.19 -18.56
N ALA A 174 -7.29 -11.02 -17.56
CA ALA A 174 -7.56 -10.73 -16.16
C ALA A 174 -6.72 -9.54 -15.64
N LEU A 175 -5.53 -9.30 -16.20
CA LEU A 175 -4.69 -8.13 -15.86
C LEU A 175 -5.18 -6.82 -16.50
N SER A 176 -5.93 -6.87 -17.61
CA SER A 176 -6.36 -5.67 -18.33
C SER A 176 -7.16 -4.67 -17.49
N PRO A 177 -8.15 -5.07 -16.67
CA PRO A 177 -8.86 -4.14 -15.78
C PRO A 177 -7.93 -3.39 -14.82
N PHE A 178 -6.88 -4.03 -14.32
CA PHE A 178 -5.91 -3.39 -13.42
C PHE A 178 -5.11 -2.32 -14.15
N ILE A 179 -4.71 -2.56 -15.40
CA ILE A 179 -4.00 -1.56 -16.19
C ILE A 179 -4.89 -0.35 -16.46
N VAL A 180 -6.16 -0.58 -16.80
CA VAL A 180 -7.14 0.49 -17.02
C VAL A 180 -7.36 1.30 -15.74
N LEU A 181 -7.51 0.63 -14.59
CA LEU A 181 -7.69 1.30 -13.30
C LEU A 181 -6.45 2.10 -12.88
N ILE A 182 -5.26 1.50 -12.96
CA ILE A 182 -3.98 2.16 -12.65
C ILE A 182 -3.81 3.39 -13.54
N PHE A 183 -4.04 3.25 -14.86
CA PHE A 183 -4.03 4.38 -15.79
C PHE A 183 -5.03 5.46 -15.37
N GLY A 184 -6.29 5.10 -15.11
CA GLY A 184 -7.34 6.04 -14.74
C GLY A 184 -7.00 6.84 -13.48
N PHE A 185 -6.49 6.17 -12.44
CA PHE A 185 -6.08 6.84 -11.21
C PHE A 185 -4.89 7.79 -11.41
N HIS A 186 -3.82 7.34 -12.09
CA HIS A 186 -2.67 8.20 -12.33
C HIS A 186 -2.97 9.35 -13.29
N PHE A 187 -3.83 9.14 -14.28
CA PHE A 187 -4.26 10.18 -15.20
C PHE A 187 -5.09 11.24 -14.47
N ALA A 188 -6.05 10.82 -13.64
CA ALA A 188 -6.84 11.73 -12.81
C ALA A 188 -5.96 12.52 -11.83
N ASP A 189 -5.01 11.87 -11.16
CA ASP A 189 -4.06 12.51 -10.24
C ASP A 189 -3.18 13.55 -10.96
N ALA A 190 -2.61 13.21 -12.11
CA ALA A 190 -1.83 14.14 -12.92
C ALA A 190 -2.66 15.36 -13.34
N ARG A 191 -3.92 15.16 -13.76
CA ARG A 191 -4.84 16.24 -14.11
C ARG A 191 -5.18 17.14 -12.92
N GLN A 192 -5.44 16.57 -11.75
CA GLN A 192 -5.73 17.32 -10.53
C GLN A 192 -4.54 18.17 -10.08
N LYS A 193 -3.32 17.69 -10.27
CA LYS A 193 -2.07 18.38 -9.90
C LYS A 193 -1.56 19.34 -10.98
N GLY A 194 -2.26 19.49 -12.11
CA GLY A 194 -1.79 20.29 -13.24
C GLY A 194 -0.51 19.75 -13.90
N GLN A 195 -0.20 18.47 -13.68
CA GLN A 195 1.00 17.79 -14.19
C GLN A 195 0.75 17.21 -15.59
N SER A 196 1.84 16.97 -16.32
CA SER A 196 1.77 16.30 -17.61
C SER A 196 1.26 14.87 -17.47
N ALA A 197 0.28 14.49 -18.29
CA ALA A 197 -0.20 13.11 -18.40
C ALA A 197 0.72 12.21 -19.25
N TRP A 198 1.76 12.77 -19.87
CA TRP A 198 2.63 12.03 -20.79
C TRP A 198 3.35 10.83 -20.14
N PRO A 199 3.89 10.92 -18.90
CA PRO A 199 4.47 9.75 -18.24
C PRO A 199 3.46 8.63 -18.01
N VAL A 200 2.21 8.98 -17.71
CA VAL A 200 1.12 8.03 -17.49
C VAL A 200 0.78 7.32 -18.79
N LEU A 201 0.67 8.06 -19.89
CA LEU A 201 0.42 7.50 -21.23
C LEU A 201 1.56 6.57 -21.69
N LEU A 202 2.82 7.00 -21.53
CA LEU A 202 3.98 6.19 -21.88
C LEU A 202 4.02 4.89 -21.05
N GLY A 203 3.76 4.97 -19.75
CA GLY A 203 3.67 3.81 -18.87
C GLY A 203 2.60 2.82 -19.32
N THR A 204 1.42 3.29 -19.70
CA THR A 204 0.33 2.45 -20.20
C THR A 204 0.66 1.81 -21.54
N VAL A 205 1.19 2.57 -22.50
CA VAL A 205 1.63 2.03 -23.80
C VAL A 205 2.69 0.95 -23.61
N PHE A 206 3.65 1.19 -22.72
CA PHE A 206 4.67 0.20 -22.38
C PHE A 206 4.05 -1.08 -21.77
N ALA A 207 3.13 -0.94 -20.80
CA ALA A 207 2.47 -2.07 -20.16
C ALA A 207 1.65 -2.91 -21.16
N VAL A 208 0.88 -2.26 -22.04
CA VAL A 208 0.15 -2.91 -23.13
C VAL A 208 1.10 -3.60 -24.10
N GLY A 209 2.21 -2.94 -24.47
CA GLY A 209 3.26 -3.51 -25.31
C GLY A 209 3.87 -4.77 -24.72
N VAL A 210 4.14 -4.79 -23.40
CA VAL A 210 4.63 -5.98 -22.69
C VAL A 210 3.63 -7.13 -22.73
N ILE A 211 2.33 -6.85 -22.54
CA ILE A 211 1.27 -7.87 -22.66
C ILE A 211 1.25 -8.47 -24.06
N ILE A 212 1.17 -7.62 -25.09
CA ILE A 212 1.09 -8.06 -26.49
C ILE A 212 2.35 -8.85 -26.87
N ALA A 213 3.54 -8.34 -26.53
CA ALA A 213 4.80 -9.03 -26.80
C ALA A 213 4.88 -10.38 -26.06
N SER A 214 4.36 -10.46 -24.84
CA SER A 214 4.30 -11.71 -24.09
C SER A 214 3.35 -12.72 -24.74
N MET A 215 2.16 -12.30 -25.20
CA MET A 215 1.25 -13.16 -25.96
C MET A 215 1.90 -13.69 -27.23
N PHE A 216 2.52 -12.80 -27.99
CA PHE A 216 3.16 -13.15 -29.25
C PHE A 216 4.35 -14.11 -29.03
N TYR A 217 5.17 -13.85 -28.03
CA TYR A 217 6.31 -14.70 -27.70
C TYR A 217 5.86 -16.11 -27.28
N VAL A 218 4.84 -16.20 -26.44
CA VAL A 218 4.22 -17.45 -25.99
C VAL A 218 3.64 -18.23 -27.16
N ALA A 219 2.88 -17.56 -28.04
CA ALA A 219 2.24 -18.17 -29.19
C ALA A 219 3.27 -18.76 -30.17
N ARG A 220 4.42 -18.09 -30.33
CA ARG A 220 5.47 -18.49 -31.29
C ARG A 220 6.44 -19.55 -30.75
N ASN A 221 6.82 -19.49 -29.47
CA ASN A 221 7.94 -20.29 -28.94
C ASN A 221 7.51 -21.41 -27.98
N GLY A 222 6.22 -21.46 -27.64
CA GLY A 222 5.65 -22.50 -26.78
C GLY A 222 6.00 -22.37 -25.28
N PRO A 223 5.47 -23.29 -24.46
CA PRO A 223 5.48 -23.18 -23.00
C PRO A 223 6.85 -23.24 -22.35
N ALA A 224 7.70 -24.17 -22.78
CA ALA A 224 9.00 -24.40 -22.16
C ALA A 224 9.94 -23.19 -22.32
N GLN A 225 9.98 -22.60 -23.52
CA GLN A 225 10.83 -21.43 -23.79
C GLN A 225 10.28 -20.16 -23.12
N ALA A 226 8.95 -19.99 -23.10
CA ALA A 226 8.30 -18.91 -22.35
C ALA A 226 8.63 -18.97 -20.86
N ALA A 227 8.47 -20.14 -20.23
CA ALA A 227 8.79 -20.33 -18.81
C ALA A 227 10.28 -20.07 -18.52
N ALA A 228 11.20 -20.58 -19.35
CA ALA A 228 12.63 -20.34 -19.18
C ALA A 228 13.00 -18.86 -19.29
N ARG A 229 12.42 -18.14 -20.26
CA ARG A 229 12.65 -16.70 -20.44
C ARG A 229 12.08 -15.89 -19.27
N SER A 230 10.84 -16.18 -18.85
CA SER A 230 10.21 -15.52 -17.70
C SER A 230 11.01 -15.76 -16.41
N ALA A 231 11.48 -16.99 -16.18
CA ALA A 231 12.33 -17.30 -15.02
C ALA A 231 13.64 -16.50 -15.05
N ARG A 232 14.27 -16.33 -16.22
CA ARG A 232 15.48 -15.50 -16.37
C ARG A 232 15.20 -14.03 -16.07
N ILE A 233 14.09 -13.50 -16.57
CA ILE A 233 13.68 -12.11 -16.30
C ILE A 233 13.41 -11.91 -14.81
N ILE A 234 12.61 -12.79 -14.18
CA ILE A 234 12.26 -12.69 -12.76
C ILE A 234 13.51 -12.76 -11.87
N ARG A 235 14.49 -13.60 -12.20
CA ARG A 235 15.77 -13.68 -11.46
C ARG A 235 16.54 -12.36 -11.43
N ILE A 236 16.37 -11.50 -12.44
CA ILE A 236 17.03 -10.19 -12.52
C ILE A 236 16.11 -9.09 -11.95
N ALA A 237 14.84 -9.11 -12.34
CA ALA A 237 13.89 -8.06 -12.00
C ALA A 237 13.48 -8.11 -10.52
N ALA A 238 13.32 -9.30 -9.92
CA ALA A 238 12.88 -9.40 -8.53
C ALA A 238 13.90 -8.81 -7.54
N PRO A 239 15.21 -9.10 -7.62
CA PRO A 239 16.21 -8.45 -6.77
C PRO A 239 16.25 -6.93 -6.93
N LEU A 240 16.15 -6.42 -8.16
CA LEU A 240 16.15 -4.99 -8.43
C LEU A 240 14.90 -4.31 -7.85
N ALA A 241 13.73 -4.93 -8.00
CA ALA A 241 12.48 -4.43 -7.43
C ALA A 241 12.52 -4.45 -5.89
N ILE A 242 13.06 -5.51 -5.28
CA ILE A 242 13.25 -5.60 -3.83
C ILE A 242 14.22 -4.53 -3.35
N ALA A 243 15.37 -4.36 -4.02
CA ALA A 243 16.36 -3.34 -3.67
C ALA A 243 15.77 -1.93 -3.77
N ALA A 244 15.01 -1.63 -4.83
CA ALA A 244 14.32 -0.34 -4.99
C ALA A 244 13.24 -0.13 -3.91
N ALA A 245 12.49 -1.17 -3.56
CA ALA A 245 11.47 -1.11 -2.51
C ALA A 245 12.11 -0.88 -1.12
N VAL A 246 13.20 -1.59 -0.81
CA VAL A 246 13.97 -1.42 0.43
C VAL A 246 14.59 -0.02 0.48
N LEU A 247 15.17 0.47 -0.61
CA LEU A 247 15.71 1.82 -0.68
C LEU A 247 14.62 2.87 -0.42
N ARG A 248 13.44 2.72 -1.04
CA ARG A 248 12.29 3.60 -0.77
C ARG A 248 11.83 3.52 0.68
N LEU A 249 11.80 2.33 1.27
CA LEU A 249 11.43 2.15 2.68
C LEU A 249 12.44 2.83 3.60
N ILE A 250 13.74 2.71 3.33
CA ILE A 250 14.80 3.38 4.09
C ILE A 250 14.63 4.89 4.00
N VAL A 251 14.46 5.44 2.80
CA VAL A 251 14.22 6.89 2.62
C VAL A 251 12.97 7.33 3.40
N TYR A 252 11.87 6.60 3.29
CA TYR A 252 10.64 6.91 4.01
C TYR A 252 10.76 6.84 5.55
N VAL A 253 11.62 5.97 6.07
CA VAL A 253 11.86 5.85 7.53
C VAL A 253 12.82 6.94 8.03
N LEU A 254 13.74 7.39 7.18
CA LEU A 254 14.73 8.43 7.52
C LEU A 254 14.19 9.87 7.37
N GLU A 255 13.07 10.07 6.66
CA GLU A 255 12.35 11.36 6.51
C GLU A 255 11.18 11.53 7.51
#